data_AF-A0A9P8CZD1-F1
#
_entry.id   AF-A0A9P8CZD1-F1
#
_cell.length_a   1.000
_cell.length_b   1.000
_cell.length_c   1.000
_cell.angle_alpha   90.00
_cell.angle_beta   90.00
_cell.angle_gamma   90.00
#
_symmetry.space_group_name_H-M   'P 1'
#
loop_
_entity.id
_entity.type
_entity.pdbx_description
1 polymer ?
#
loop_
_entity_poly.entity_id
_entity_poly.type
_entity_poly.pdbx_seq_one_letter_code
_entity_poly.pdbx_strand_id
1 'polypeptide(L)' 'MSSPRRRIETDVMKLLMSDYEVTLVDDNMQEFYVRFHGPTDTPFAGGLYKVHVELPDNYPYKSPSIGFMNKIFHPNIDEL' A
#
# COMPACT_ATOMS: atom_id res chain seq x y z
N MET A 1 -16.98 1.19 -20.14
CA MET A 1 -15.59 1.31 -19.62
C MET A 1 -15.66 2.12 -18.33
N SER A 2 -15.26 1.57 -17.18
CA SER A 2 -15.14 2.38 -15.96
C SER A 2 -14.09 3.46 -16.19
N SER A 3 -14.35 4.71 -15.80
CA SER A 3 -13.30 5.72 -15.84
C SER A 3 -12.14 5.26 -14.92
N PRO A 4 -10.87 5.55 -15.26
CA PRO A 4 -9.73 5.25 -14.40
C PRO A 4 -9.91 5.78 -12.98
N ARG A 5 -10.48 6.99 -12.86
CA ARG A 5 -10.83 7.63 -11.59
C ARG A 5 -11.80 6.79 -10.75
N ARG A 6 -12.85 6.25 -11.38
CA ARG A 6 -13.82 5.37 -10.70
C ARG A 6 -13.19 4.06 -10.24
N ARG A 7 -12.16 3.57 -10.95
CA ARG A 7 -11.42 2.37 -10.53
C ARG A 7 -10.58 2.64 -9.28
N ILE A 8 -9.83 3.75 -9.24
CA ILE A 8 -9.06 4.18 -8.06
C ILE A 8 -9.98 4.31 -6.84
N GLU A 9 -11.07 5.08 -6.98
CA GLU A 9 -12.03 5.28 -5.89
C GLU A 9 -12.59 3.96 -5.36
N THR A 10 -12.97 3.03 -6.26
CA THR A 10 -13.52 1.73 -5.87
C THR A 10 -12.51 0.89 -5.10
N ASP A 11 -11.27 0.82 -5.57
CA ASP A 11 -10.24 -0.04 -4.98
C ASP A 11 -9.75 0.53 -3.63
N VAL A 12 -9.56 1.85 -3.54
CA VAL A 12 -9.14 2.52 -2.30
C VAL A 12 -10.25 2.48 -1.25
N MET A 13 -11.52 2.69 -1.63
CA MET A 13 -12.64 2.56 -0.68
C MET A 13 -12.78 1.14 -0.15
N LYS A 14 -12.59 0.11 -0.98
CA LYS A 14 -12.59 -1.28 -0.51
C LYS A 14 -11.46 -1.54 0.48
N LEU A 15 -10.28 -0.96 0.24
CA LEU A 15 -9.14 -1.08 1.15
C LEU A 15 -9.41 -0.35 2.48
N LEU A 16 -9.99 0.85 2.45
CA LEU A 16 -10.40 1.59 3.65
C LEU A 16 -11.48 0.86 4.47
N MET A 17 -12.31 0.03 3.84
CA MET A 17 -13.32 -0.80 4.50
C MET A 17 -12.81 -2.17 4.93
N SER A 18 -11.52 -2.46 4.72
CA SER A 18 -10.91 -3.73 5.15
C SER A 18 -10.32 -3.62 6.55
N ASP A 19 -9.81 -4.73 7.08
CA ASP A 19 -9.18 -4.77 8.41
C ASP A 19 -7.76 -4.18 8.43
N TYR A 20 -7.27 -3.64 7.30
CA TYR A 20 -5.98 -2.98 7.23
C TYR A 20 -6.04 -1.54 7.75
N GLU A 21 -5.00 -1.12 8.46
CA GLU A 21 -4.83 0.28 8.85
C GLU A 21 -4.28 1.07 7.65
N VAL A 22 -5.11 1.96 7.12
CA VAL A 22 -4.82 2.78 5.93
C VAL A 22 -4.89 4.26 6.31
N THR A 23 -3.92 5.05 5.87
CA THR A 23 -3.87 6.50 6.11
C THR A 23 -3.62 7.22 4.80
N LEU A 24 -4.59 8.01 4.34
CA LEU A 24 -4.44 8.82 3.13
C LEU A 24 -3.44 9.97 3.37
N VAL A 25 -2.68 10.33 2.35
CA VAL A 25 -1.82 11.52 2.34
C VAL A 25 -2.63 12.67 1.76
N ASP A 26 -2.72 13.79 2.48
CA ASP A 26 -3.45 14.99 2.07
C ASP A 26 -4.90 14.74 1.59
N ASP A 27 -5.58 13.75 2.18
CA ASP A 27 -6.91 13.26 1.78
C ASP A 27 -7.02 12.84 0.30
N ASN A 28 -5.89 12.55 -0.34
CA ASN A 28 -5.80 12.07 -1.71
C ASN A 28 -5.86 10.53 -1.76
N MET A 29 -6.65 9.99 -2.68
CA MET A 29 -6.75 8.54 -2.90
C MET A 29 -5.60 7.97 -3.73
N GLN A 30 -4.77 8.80 -4.35
CA GLN A 30 -3.61 8.35 -5.13
C GLN A 30 -2.37 8.10 -4.28
N GLU A 31 -2.32 8.58 -3.04
CA GLU A 31 -1.15 8.45 -2.19
C GLU A 31 -1.59 8.12 -0.75
N PHE A 32 -1.13 7.00 -0.23
CA PHE A 32 -1.52 6.54 1.09
C PHE A 32 -0.50 5.59 1.70
N TYR A 33 -0.60 5.44 3.02
CA TYR A 33 0.16 4.46 3.77
C TYR A 33 -0.72 3.29 4.20
N VAL A 34 -0.15 2.10 4.22
CA VAL A 34 -0.79 0.89 4.76
C VAL A 34 0.14 0.28 5.80
N ARG A 35 -0.41 -0.17 6.93
CA ARG A 35 0.35 -0.96 7.92
C ARG A 35 -0.06 -2.42 7.88
N PHE A 36 0.92 -3.30 8.00
CA PHE A 36 0.70 -4.74 8.09
C PHE A 36 1.60 -5.39 9.13
N HIS A 37 1.06 -6.44 9.73
CA HIS A 37 1.79 -7.31 10.63
C HIS A 37 2.63 -8.30 9.83
N GLY A 38 3.85 -8.53 10.29
CA GLY A 38 4.70 -9.57 9.73
C GLY A 38 4.04 -10.95 9.89
N PRO A 39 4.05 -11.81 8.86
CA PRO A 39 3.37 -13.10 8.92
C PRO A 39 3.90 -13.98 10.05
N THR A 40 3.00 -14.77 10.67
CA THR A 40 3.40 -15.81 11.63
C THR A 40 4.31 -16.83 10.93
N ASP A 41 5.14 -17.50 11.72
CA ASP A 41 6.04 -18.55 11.23
C ASP A 41 7.12 -18.06 10.23
N THR A 42 7.35 -16.75 10.18
CA THR A 42 8.46 -16.12 9.46
C THR A 42 9.36 -15.34 10.44
N PRO A 43 10.61 -14.99 10.06
CA PRO A 43 11.46 -14.11 10.87
C PRO A 43 10.86 -12.72 11.12
N PHE A 44 9.81 -12.34 10.39
CA PHE A 44 9.14 -11.05 10.50
C PHE A 44 7.96 -11.08 11.49
N ALA A 45 7.62 -12.25 12.05
CA ALA A 45 6.49 -12.41 12.96
C ALA A 45 6.56 -11.41 14.14
N GLY A 46 5.43 -10.77 14.44
CA GLY A 46 5.34 -9.72 15.46
C GLY A 46 5.88 -8.35 15.02
N GLY A 47 6.54 -8.26 13.86
CA GLY A 47 6.91 -7.01 13.24
C GLY A 47 5.70 -6.22 12.75
N LEU A 48 5.85 -4.89 12.68
CA LEU A 48 4.85 -3.98 12.12
C LEU A 48 5.51 -3.12 11.05
N TYR A 49 5.03 -3.26 9.83
CA TYR A 49 5.63 -2.62 8.66
C TYR A 49 4.66 -1.60 8.09
N LYS A 50 5.18 -0.42 7.73
CA LYS A 50 4.45 0.65 7.07
C LYS A 50 4.95 0.74 5.63
N VAL A 51 4.05 0.61 4.66
CA VAL A 51 4.36 0.84 3.25
C VAL A 51 3.71 2.12 2.76
N HIS A 52 4.42 2.83 1.90
CA HIS A 52 3.92 3.90 1.08
C HIS A 52 3.42 3.35 -0.25
N VAL A 53 2.26 3.81 -0.69
CA VAL A 53 1.64 3.41 -1.95
C VAL A 53 1.28 4.65 -2.75
N GLU A 54 1.75 4.69 -4.00
CA GLU A 54 1.40 5.72 -4.98
C GLU A 54 0.71 5.07 -6.18
N LEU A 55 -0.49 5.54 -6.50
CA LEU A 55 -1.26 5.13 -7.66
C LEU A 55 -1.04 6.14 -8.80
N PRO A 56 -0.41 5.72 -9.92
CA PRO A 56 -0.20 6.62 -11.04
C PRO A 56 -1.53 6.93 -11.75
N ASP A 57 -1.58 8.03 -12.52
CA ASP A 57 -2.79 8.48 -13.24
C ASP A 57 -3.36 7.45 -14.22
N ASN A 58 -2.50 6.56 -14.73
CA ASN A 58 -2.85 5.48 -15.64
C ASN A 58 -3.11 4.15 -14.93
N TYR A 59 -3.24 4.14 -13.61
CA TYR A 59 -3.82 3.01 -12.89
C TYR A 59 -5.23 2.70 -13.43
N PRO A 60 -5.58 1.42 -13.66
CA PRO A 60 -4.85 0.19 -13.32
C PRO A 60 -3.93 -0.36 -14.43
N TYR A 61 -3.74 0.38 -15.54
CA TYR A 61 -2.90 -0.08 -16.66
C TYR A 61 -1.40 0.04 -16.38
N LYS A 62 -1.00 0.93 -15.47
CA LYS A 62 0.30 0.84 -14.78
C LYS A 62 0.10 0.41 -13.33
N SER A 63 1.08 -0.31 -12.82
CA SER A 63 1.13 -0.76 -11.43
C SER A 63 1.29 0.42 -10.47
N PRO A 64 0.81 0.27 -9.22
CA PRO A 64 1.22 1.13 -8.11
C PRO A 64 2.74 1.11 -7.91
N SER A 65 3.28 2.20 -7.40
CA SER A 65 4.62 2.22 -6.77
C SER A 65 4.45 1.92 -5.29
N ILE A 66 5.28 1.02 -4.75
CA ILE A 66 5.21 0.60 -3.34
C ILE A 66 6.60 0.69 -2.73
N GLY A 67 6.72 1.31 -1.56
CA GLY A 67 7.97 1.43 -0.81
C GLY A 67 7.78 1.10 0.67
N PHE A 68 8.74 0.42 1.29
CA PHE A 68 8.73 0.19 2.73
C PHE A 68 9.30 1.43 3.44
N MET A 69 8.56 1.95 4.42
CA MET A 69 8.97 3.15 5.18
C MET A 69 9.85 2.82 6.37
N ASN A 70 9.82 1.56 6.82
CA ASN A 70 10.70 1.06 7.86
C ASN A 70 11.64 0.01 7.28
N LYS A 71 12.88 0.00 7.80
CA LYS A 71 13.89 -0.98 7.39
C LYS A 71 13.39 -2.39 7.62
N ILE A 72 13.63 -3.24 6.63
CA ILE A 72 13.36 -4.67 6.69
C ILE A 72 14.50 -5.39 5.97
N PHE A 73 15.04 -6.42 6.62
CA PHE A 73 16.07 -7.25 6.01
C PHE A 73 15.40 -8.39 5.22
N HIS A 74 15.16 -8.15 3.93
CA HIS A 74 14.51 -9.10 3.04
C HIS A 74 15.21 -9.10 1.67
N PRO A 75 15.50 -10.25 1.06
CA PRO A 75 16.29 -10.33 -0.18
C PRO A 75 15.67 -9.59 -1.39
N ASN A 76 14.39 -9.25 -1.32
CA ASN A 76 13.67 -8.52 -2.37
C ASN A 76 13.31 -7.08 -1.99
N ILE A 77 13.83 -6.56 -0.88
CA ILE A 77 13.59 -5.19 -0.43
C ILE A 77 14.95 -4.54 -0.17
N ASP A 78 15.18 -3.41 -0.82
CA ASP A 78 16.42 -2.65 -0.68
C ASP A 78 16.45 -1.89 0.67
N GLU A 79 17.64 -1.53 1.15
CA GLU A 79 17.84 -0.87 2.45
C GLU A 79 17.68 0.67 2.43
N LEU A 80 17.37 1.26 1.28
CA LEU A 80 17.33 2.71 1.03
C LEU A 80 16.43 3.50 2.00
#